data_AF-A0A2I0IJB3-F1
#
_entry.id   AF-A0A2I0IJB3-F1
#
_cell.length_a   1.000
_cell.length_b   1.000
_cell.length_c   1.000
_cell.angle_alpha   90.00
_cell.angle_beta   90.00
_cell.angle_gamma   90.00
#
_symmetry.space_group_name_H-M   'P 1'
#
loop_
_entity.id
_entity.type
_entity.pdbx_description
1 polymer ?
#
loop_
_entity_poly.entity_id
_entity_poly.type
_entity_poly.pdbx_seq_one_letter_code
_entity_poly.pdbx_strand_id
1 'polypeptide(L)'
;MAQQEWPLKQKHYAILNYARIRVDPQNRFKPDQQRDLRKKLQDGLFFSNTLKYWASNSGKDCFALYARRLQITGSDDNSCWIWDQDQDQETEDRKVEEQKMLNVPLNVKLVLPDGSKQETQRSVSSLDKWERLLVGTFRTAYNTIGMLDISLQQVDDKWKERIVIKCVEIVAQD
;
A
#
# COMPACT_ATOMS: atom_id res chain seq x y z
N MET A 1 -29.76 -1.09 -9.09
CA MET A 1 -29.34 -2.50 -9.22
C MET A 1 -28.69 -2.90 -7.91
N ALA A 2 -29.23 -3.88 -7.19
CA ALA A 2 -28.61 -4.34 -5.95
C ALA A 2 -27.24 -4.94 -6.30
N GLN A 3 -26.18 -4.34 -5.77
CA GLN A 3 -24.83 -4.85 -5.96
C GLN A 3 -24.79 -6.25 -5.36
N GLN A 4 -24.51 -7.25 -6.21
CA GLN A 4 -24.53 -8.64 -5.78
C GLN A 4 -23.49 -8.82 -4.66
N GLU A 5 -23.96 -9.06 -3.44
CA GLU A 5 -23.09 -9.21 -2.27
C GLU A 5 -22.19 -10.45 -2.46
N TRP A 6 -20.87 -10.27 -2.38
CA TRP A 6 -19.91 -11.35 -2.60
C TRP A 6 -19.93 -12.36 -1.43
N PRO A 7 -19.76 -13.67 -1.67
CA PRO A 7 -19.83 -14.67 -0.62
C PRO A 7 -18.59 -14.58 0.30
N LEU A 8 -18.82 -14.54 1.62
CA LEU A 8 -17.74 -14.72 2.59
C LEU A 8 -17.16 -16.14 2.45
N LYS A 9 -15.85 -16.26 2.64
CA LYS A 9 -15.07 -17.51 2.45
C LYS A 9 -14.32 -17.78 3.74
N GLN A 10 -13.87 -19.02 3.95
CA GLN A 10 -13.11 -19.41 5.15
C GLN A 10 -11.94 -18.47 5.47
N LYS A 11 -11.19 -18.04 4.44
CA LYS A 11 -10.10 -17.07 4.60
C LYS A 11 -10.54 -15.74 5.23
N HIS A 12 -11.74 -15.25 4.92
CA HIS A 12 -12.24 -13.99 5.45
C HIS A 12 -12.53 -14.09 6.95
N TYR A 13 -13.06 -15.23 7.41
CA TYR A 13 -13.26 -15.49 8.83
C TYR A 13 -11.93 -15.64 9.58
N ALA A 14 -10.94 -16.30 8.96
CA ALA A 14 -9.59 -16.39 9.52
C ALA A 14 -8.96 -15.00 9.69
N ILE A 15 -9.11 -14.13 8.69
CA ILE A 15 -8.65 -12.73 8.72
C ILE A 15 -9.33 -11.93 9.82
N LEU A 16 -10.66 -12.04 9.96
CA LEU A 16 -11.41 -11.39 11.03
C LEU A 16 -10.92 -11.84 12.42
N ASN A 17 -10.72 -13.15 12.59
CA ASN A 17 -10.21 -13.70 13.84
C ASN A 17 -8.78 -13.21 14.14
N TYR A 18 -7.92 -13.15 13.12
CA TYR A 18 -6.56 -12.60 13.25
C TYR A 18 -6.58 -11.12 13.65
N ALA A 19 -7.55 -10.35 13.15
CA ALA A 19 -7.83 -8.97 13.57
C ALA A 19 -8.55 -8.88 14.94
N ARG A 20 -8.67 -9.99 15.69
CA ARG A 20 -9.35 -10.08 16.99
C ARG A 20 -10.84 -9.73 16.94
N ILE A 21 -11.48 -9.81 15.76
CA ILE A 21 -12.92 -9.71 15.61
C ILE A 21 -13.51 -11.10 15.86
N ARG A 22 -14.33 -11.23 16.92
CA ARG A 22 -14.99 -12.50 17.24
C ARG A 22 -15.90 -12.93 16.09
N VAL A 23 -15.70 -14.16 15.65
CA VAL A 23 -16.53 -14.86 14.67
C VAL A 23 -17.08 -16.13 15.32
N ASP A 24 -18.33 -16.49 15.01
CA ASP A 24 -18.93 -17.76 15.43
C ASP A 24 -18.09 -18.94 14.90
N PRO A 25 -17.57 -19.82 15.79
CA PRO A 25 -16.80 -21.00 15.40
C PRO A 25 -17.55 -21.96 14.48
N GLN A 26 -18.89 -21.97 14.56
CA GLN A 26 -19.74 -22.83 13.72
C GLN A 26 -20.16 -22.14 12.40
N ASN A 27 -19.73 -20.88 12.19
CA ASN A 27 -20.01 -20.09 10.99
C ASN A 27 -21.52 -19.93 10.70
N ARG A 28 -22.36 -19.87 11.73
CA ARG A 28 -23.83 -19.75 11.59
C ARG A 28 -24.27 -18.30 11.63
N PHE A 29 -23.81 -17.50 10.67
CA PHE A 29 -24.16 -16.09 10.60
C PHE A 29 -25.46 -15.83 9.84
N LYS A 30 -26.37 -15.08 10.44
CA LYS A 30 -27.55 -14.51 9.77
C LYS A 30 -27.12 -13.53 8.67
N PRO A 31 -27.98 -13.25 7.66
CA PRO A 31 -27.66 -12.33 6.57
C PRO A 31 -27.15 -10.95 7.03
N ASP A 32 -27.80 -10.34 8.04
CA ASP A 32 -27.38 -9.04 8.58
C ASP A 32 -25.97 -9.10 9.21
N GLN A 33 -25.67 -10.19 9.92
CA GLN A 33 -24.34 -10.40 10.49
C GLN A 33 -23.28 -10.56 9.38
N GLN A 34 -23.60 -11.26 8.28
CA GLN A 34 -22.69 -11.37 7.15
C GLN A 34 -22.44 -10.02 6.48
N ARG A 35 -23.47 -9.17 6.37
CA ARG A 35 -23.33 -7.79 5.88
C ARG A 35 -22.37 -6.98 6.76
N ASP A 36 -22.54 -7.03 8.08
CA ASP A 36 -21.66 -6.34 9.03
C ASP A 36 -20.21 -6.81 8.92
N LEU A 37 -20.00 -8.12 8.75
CA LEU A 37 -18.66 -8.68 8.54
C LEU A 37 -18.01 -8.19 7.23
N ARG A 38 -18.77 -8.14 6.13
CA ARG A 38 -18.27 -7.59 4.86
C ARG A 38 -17.90 -6.12 5.00
N LYS A 39 -18.74 -5.33 5.68
CA LYS A 39 -18.46 -3.92 5.93
C LYS A 39 -17.15 -3.74 6.70
N LYS A 40 -16.94 -4.52 7.78
CA LYS A 40 -15.66 -4.51 8.53
C LYS A 40 -14.46 -4.87 7.66
N LEU A 41 -14.60 -5.85 6.78
CA LEU A 41 -13.54 -6.24 5.84
C LEU A 41 -13.24 -5.12 4.82
N GLN A 42 -14.27 -4.41 4.34
CA GLN A 42 -14.13 -3.31 3.37
C GLN A 42 -13.56 -2.04 4.00
N ASP A 43 -13.97 -1.68 5.23
CA ASP A 43 -13.43 -0.54 5.98
C ASP A 43 -11.91 -0.72 6.27
N GLY A 44 -11.52 -2.00 6.39
CA GLY A 44 -10.14 -2.45 6.51
C GLY A 44 -9.70 -2.69 7.95
N LEU A 45 -8.81 -3.66 8.09
CA LEU A 45 -8.37 -4.24 9.34
C LEU A 45 -6.87 -4.02 9.51
N PHE A 46 -6.47 -3.40 10.62
CA PHE A 46 -5.07 -3.27 10.98
C PHE A 46 -4.63 -4.49 11.78
N PHE A 47 -3.66 -5.22 11.25
CA PHE A 47 -3.05 -6.35 11.97
C PHE A 47 -1.90 -5.89 12.87
N SER A 48 -1.27 -4.77 12.51
CA SER A 48 -0.24 -4.07 13.27
C SER A 48 -0.26 -2.60 12.86
N ASN A 49 0.60 -1.77 13.45
CA ASN A 49 0.86 -0.41 12.98
C ASN A 49 1.55 -0.37 11.60
N THR A 50 1.94 -1.52 11.03
CA THR A 50 2.68 -1.58 9.77
C THR A 50 1.98 -2.38 8.64
N LEU A 51 0.83 -3.00 8.91
CA LEU A 51 0.10 -3.83 7.94
C LEU A 51 -1.42 -3.64 8.09
N LYS A 52 -2.06 -3.22 7.00
CA LYS A 52 -3.51 -3.15 6.84
C LYS A 52 -3.97 -4.13 5.76
N TYR A 53 -5.09 -4.80 6.01
CA TYR A 53 -5.84 -5.61 5.04
C TYR A 53 -7.19 -4.95 4.76
N TRP A 54 -7.72 -5.10 3.55
CA TRP A 54 -9.15 -4.90 3.29
C TRP A 54 -9.63 -5.78 2.15
N ALA A 55 -10.94 -6.00 2.09
CA ALA A 55 -11.59 -6.63 0.95
C ALA A 55 -12.03 -5.57 -0.06
N SER A 56 -11.82 -5.82 -1.34
CA SER A 56 -12.35 -4.99 -2.43
C SER A 56 -13.88 -5.06 -2.51
N ASN A 57 -14.50 -4.31 -3.43
CA ASN A 57 -15.95 -4.37 -3.60
C ASN A 57 -16.43 -5.74 -4.10
N SER A 58 -15.55 -6.49 -4.78
CA SER A 58 -15.80 -7.88 -5.20
C SER A 58 -15.31 -8.94 -4.21
N GLY A 59 -14.81 -8.54 -3.02
CA GLY A 59 -14.31 -9.49 -2.01
C GLY A 59 -12.93 -10.07 -2.32
N LYS A 60 -12.14 -9.39 -3.17
CA LYS A 60 -10.74 -9.74 -3.42
C LYS A 60 -9.85 -9.12 -2.36
N ASP A 61 -8.70 -9.75 -2.11
CA ASP A 61 -7.79 -9.34 -1.04
C ASP A 61 -6.98 -8.10 -1.46
N CYS A 62 -6.89 -7.13 -0.56
CA CYS A 62 -6.06 -5.96 -0.71
C CYS A 62 -5.23 -5.72 0.57
N PHE A 63 -4.06 -5.12 0.41
CA PHE A 63 -3.11 -4.91 1.51
C PHE A 63 -2.40 -3.57 1.38
N ALA A 64 -2.06 -2.98 2.52
CA ALA A 64 -1.12 -1.87 2.61
C ALA A 64 0.02 -2.26 3.55
N LEU A 65 1.23 -2.25 3.01
CA LEU A 65 2.47 -2.41 3.75
C LEU A 65 3.02 -1.02 4.01
N TYR A 66 2.93 -0.53 5.24
CA TYR A 66 3.47 0.77 5.60
C TYR A 66 4.99 0.73 5.62
N ALA A 67 5.61 1.89 5.42
CA ALA A 67 7.06 2.00 5.27
C ALA A 67 7.83 1.18 6.32
N ARG A 68 7.40 1.21 7.60
CA ARG A 68 8.08 0.47 8.70
C ARG A 68 8.09 -1.05 8.52
N ARG A 69 7.25 -1.61 7.65
CA ARG A 69 7.23 -3.04 7.28
C ARG A 69 8.11 -3.35 6.07
N LEU A 70 8.46 -2.33 5.28
CA LEU A 70 9.20 -2.50 4.04
C LEU A 70 10.68 -2.65 4.36
N GLN A 71 11.33 -3.61 3.71
CA GLN A 71 12.77 -3.59 3.60
C GLN A 71 13.11 -2.59 2.51
N ILE A 72 13.49 -1.38 2.91
CA ILE A 72 13.89 -0.33 1.99
C ILE A 72 15.40 -0.41 1.83
N THR A 73 15.87 -0.81 0.67
CA THR A 73 17.28 -0.70 0.30
C THR A 73 17.45 0.63 -0.44
N GLY A 74 18.34 1.49 0.05
CA GLY A 74 18.96 2.48 -0.82
C GLY A 74 19.77 1.77 -1.89
N SER A 75 20.34 2.52 -2.84
CA SER A 75 21.46 2.01 -3.64
C SER A 75 22.64 1.63 -2.72
N ASP A 76 23.87 1.70 -3.19
CA ASP A 76 25.08 1.44 -2.39
C ASP A 76 25.29 2.42 -1.21
N ASP A 77 24.40 3.40 -1.00
CA ASP A 77 24.45 4.38 0.09
C ASP A 77 23.17 4.38 0.94
N ASN A 78 23.33 4.17 2.25
CA ASN A 78 22.28 4.19 3.26
C ASN A 78 21.89 5.61 3.71
N SER A 79 22.54 6.66 3.21
CA SER A 79 22.23 8.06 3.54
C SER A 79 20.84 8.52 3.04
N CYS A 80 20.25 7.81 2.08
CA CYS A 80 19.04 8.24 1.37
C CYS A 80 17.72 8.01 2.12
N TRP A 81 17.73 7.38 3.31
CA TRP A 81 16.51 7.05 4.05
C TRP A 81 16.68 7.35 5.55
N ILE A 82 16.14 8.48 5.99
CA ILE A 82 16.05 8.83 7.41
C ILE A 82 14.61 8.58 7.85
N TRP A 83 14.44 7.80 8.91
CA TRP A 83 13.16 7.72 9.62
C TRP A 83 12.97 9.03 10.38
N ASP A 84 12.19 9.94 9.83
CA ASP A 84 11.67 11.02 10.66
C ASP A 84 10.66 10.40 11.61
N GLN A 85 11.00 10.34 12.90
CA GLN A 85 10.01 10.04 13.93
C GLN A 85 9.12 11.28 13.99
N ASP A 86 7.80 11.10 13.82
CA ASP A 86 6.80 12.17 13.91
C ASP A 86 7.11 13.09 15.11
N GLN A 87 7.86 14.16 14.87
CA GLN A 87 7.79 15.34 15.70
C GLN A 87 6.66 16.14 15.07
N ASP A 88 5.49 16.07 15.71
CA ASP A 88 4.46 17.11 15.63
C ASP A 88 4.97 18.44 16.24
N GLN A 89 6.26 18.74 16.08
CA GLN A 89 6.82 20.05 16.30
C GLN A 89 6.72 20.74 14.95
N GLU A 90 5.91 21.79 14.88
CA GLU A 90 6.16 22.87 13.93
C GLU A 90 7.62 23.28 14.10
N THR A 91 8.52 22.69 13.31
CA THR A 91 9.91 23.10 13.30
C THR A 91 9.93 24.53 12.81
N GLU A 92 10.20 25.44 13.74
CA GLU A 92 10.40 26.87 13.51
C GLU A 92 11.17 27.11 12.21
N ASP A 93 10.53 27.87 11.31
CA ASP A 93 11.10 28.73 10.28
C ASP A 93 12.50 28.37 9.78
N ARG A 94 12.65 27.19 9.16
CA ARG A 94 13.59 27.11 8.05
C ARG A 94 12.95 27.85 6.89
N LYS A 95 13.34 29.11 6.70
CA LYS A 95 13.16 29.86 5.44
C LYS A 95 13.89 29.14 4.31
N VAL A 96 13.35 28.01 3.87
CA VAL A 96 13.66 27.39 2.60
C VAL A 96 12.74 28.10 1.62
N GLU A 97 13.33 28.82 0.67
CA GLU A 97 12.58 29.38 -0.46
C GLU A 97 11.64 28.30 -0.98
N GLU A 98 10.34 28.55 -0.92
CA GLU A 98 9.29 27.68 -1.43
C GLU A 98 9.39 27.61 -2.96
N GLN A 99 10.42 26.94 -3.48
CA GLN A 99 10.33 26.37 -4.81
C GLN A 99 9.38 25.20 -4.71
N LYS A 100 8.09 25.52 -4.86
CA LYS A 100 7.02 24.57 -5.05
C LYS A 100 7.32 23.80 -6.34
N MET A 101 8.09 22.72 -6.21
CA MET A 101 8.54 21.93 -7.34
C MET A 101 7.34 21.14 -7.86
N LEU A 102 6.68 21.71 -8.86
CA LEU A 102 5.56 21.09 -9.56
C LEU A 102 6.11 20.03 -10.53
N ASN A 103 5.41 18.90 -10.64
CA ASN A 103 5.74 17.83 -11.58
C ASN A 103 7.16 17.30 -11.43
N VAL A 104 7.43 16.65 -10.31
CA VAL A 104 8.70 15.98 -10.02
C VAL A 104 8.73 14.62 -10.75
N PRO A 105 9.44 14.44 -11.89
CA PRO A 105 9.53 13.15 -12.56
C PRO A 105 10.29 12.10 -11.73
N LEU A 106 9.86 10.86 -11.83
CA LEU A 106 10.48 9.70 -11.19
C LEU A 106 10.18 8.46 -12.04
N ASN A 107 11.07 7.48 -12.01
CA ASN A 107 10.84 6.18 -12.60
C ASN A 107 10.33 5.24 -11.51
N VAL A 108 9.21 4.59 -11.76
CA VAL A 108 8.73 3.48 -10.93
C VAL A 108 8.98 2.17 -11.66
N LYS A 109 9.38 1.16 -10.91
CA LYS A 109 9.65 -0.16 -11.46
C LYS A 109 9.13 -1.26 -10.55
N LEU A 110 8.55 -2.26 -11.20
CA LEU A 110 8.07 -3.51 -10.62
C LEU A 110 8.86 -4.66 -11.23
N VAL A 111 9.43 -5.52 -10.39
CA VAL A 111 10.02 -6.80 -10.81
C VAL A 111 9.21 -7.93 -10.18
N LEU A 112 8.69 -8.83 -11.01
CA LEU A 112 7.92 -10.00 -10.59
C LEU A 112 8.84 -11.18 -10.24
N PRO A 113 8.33 -12.20 -9.52
CA PRO A 113 9.12 -13.37 -9.14
C PRO A 113 9.75 -14.15 -10.31
N ASP A 114 9.16 -14.07 -11.50
CA ASP A 114 9.68 -14.69 -12.72
C ASP A 114 10.78 -13.85 -13.41
N GLY A 115 11.15 -12.72 -12.81
CA GLY A 115 12.14 -11.77 -13.33
C GLY A 115 11.60 -10.78 -14.37
N SER A 116 10.32 -10.88 -14.76
CA SER A 116 9.70 -9.92 -15.67
C SER A 116 9.61 -8.53 -15.02
N LYS A 117 9.77 -7.49 -15.84
CA LYS A 117 9.93 -6.10 -15.38
C LYS A 117 8.88 -5.21 -16.02
N GLN A 118 8.32 -4.30 -15.23
CA GLN A 118 7.52 -3.17 -15.70
C GLN A 118 8.18 -1.90 -15.18
N GLU A 119 8.52 -0.99 -16.08
CA GLU A 119 9.17 0.27 -15.74
C GLU A 119 8.48 1.40 -16.47
N THR A 120 8.24 2.50 -15.77
CA THR A 120 7.48 3.61 -16.32
C THR A 120 7.79 4.90 -15.57
N GLN A 121 7.89 5.99 -16.33
CA GLN A 121 8.01 7.31 -15.76
C GLN A 121 6.65 7.80 -15.22
N ARG A 122 6.69 8.38 -14.02
CA ARG A 122 5.59 9.07 -13.36
C ARG A 122 6.07 10.43 -12.90
N SER A 123 5.13 11.30 -12.53
CA SER A 123 5.45 12.60 -11.96
C SER A 123 4.60 12.80 -10.71
N VAL A 124 5.23 13.22 -9.61
CA VAL A 124 4.48 13.72 -8.44
C VAL A 124 4.09 15.16 -8.73
N SER A 125 2.79 15.42 -8.69
CA SER A 125 2.22 16.73 -9.05
C SER A 125 2.58 17.83 -8.04
N SER A 126 2.67 17.47 -6.75
CA SER A 126 3.00 18.38 -5.65
C SER A 126 3.66 17.63 -4.50
N LEU A 127 4.67 18.25 -3.86
CA LEU A 127 5.33 17.71 -2.67
C LEU A 127 4.55 17.92 -1.37
N ASP A 128 3.46 18.69 -1.40
CA ASP A 128 2.69 19.07 -0.20
C ASP A 128 1.44 18.19 -0.01
N LYS A 129 1.22 17.22 -0.90
CA LYS A 129 0.03 16.35 -0.89
C LYS A 129 0.42 14.90 -1.11
N TRP A 130 -0.28 14.01 -0.41
CA TRP A 130 -0.18 12.58 -0.65
C TRP A 130 -0.73 12.24 -2.03
N GLU A 131 0.09 11.59 -2.85
CA GLU A 131 -0.28 11.13 -4.18
C GLU A 131 -0.04 9.61 -4.30
N ARG A 132 -0.97 8.91 -4.96
CA ARG A 132 -0.83 7.49 -5.27
C ARG A 132 -0.20 7.33 -6.64
N LEU A 133 0.88 6.57 -6.71
CA LEU A 133 1.60 6.29 -7.95
C LEU A 133 1.37 4.83 -8.35
N LEU A 134 0.80 4.60 -9.53
CA LEU A 134 0.67 3.26 -10.08
C LEU A 134 2.04 2.79 -10.59
N VAL A 135 2.60 1.79 -9.90
CA VAL A 135 3.91 1.19 -10.22
C VAL A 135 3.79 0.11 -11.31
N GLY A 136 2.75 -0.72 -11.27
CA GLY A 136 2.53 -1.78 -12.25
C GLY A 136 1.31 -2.61 -11.92
N THR A 137 1.02 -3.60 -12.77
CA THR A 137 -0.07 -4.56 -12.55
C THR A 137 0.44 -5.97 -12.69
N PHE A 138 -0.09 -6.91 -11.92
CA PHE A 138 0.32 -8.30 -11.99
C PHE A 138 -0.84 -9.23 -11.65
N ARG A 139 -0.67 -10.52 -11.95
CA ARG A 139 -1.59 -11.58 -11.58
C ARG A 139 -0.89 -12.54 -10.66
N THR A 140 -1.59 -13.00 -9.64
CA THR A 140 -1.11 -14.06 -8.76
C THR A 140 -1.57 -15.42 -9.29
N ALA A 141 -0.64 -16.35 -9.41
CA ALA A 141 -0.87 -17.76 -9.70
C ALA A 141 0.14 -18.61 -8.91
N TYR A 142 -0.06 -19.92 -8.85
CA TYR A 142 0.84 -20.80 -8.08
C TYR A 142 2.30 -20.75 -8.55
N ASN A 143 2.54 -20.43 -9.81
CA ASN A 143 3.88 -20.28 -10.40
C ASN A 143 4.46 -18.86 -10.26
N THR A 144 3.72 -17.90 -9.70
CA THR A 144 4.21 -16.53 -9.46
C THR A 144 4.46 -16.29 -7.97
N ILE A 145 4.76 -17.36 -7.22
CA ILE A 145 5.12 -17.25 -5.80
C ILE A 145 6.60 -16.88 -5.72
N GLY A 146 6.91 -15.80 -5.01
CA GLY A 146 8.29 -15.39 -4.75
C GLY A 146 8.35 -13.92 -4.34
N MET A 147 9.55 -13.34 -4.46
CA MET A 147 9.79 -11.95 -4.09
C MET A 147 9.35 -10.98 -5.20
N LEU A 148 8.81 -9.84 -4.77
CA LEU A 148 8.31 -8.78 -5.61
C LEU A 148 9.13 -7.53 -5.28
N ASP A 149 9.90 -7.03 -6.23
CA ASP A 149 10.72 -5.83 -6.00
C ASP A 149 10.00 -4.61 -6.56
N ILE A 150 9.90 -3.58 -5.72
CA ILE A 150 9.32 -2.28 -6.07
C ILE A 150 10.40 -1.24 -5.85
N SER A 151 10.72 -0.47 -6.89
CA SER A 151 11.74 0.57 -6.82
C SER A 151 11.23 1.89 -7.35
N LEU A 152 11.66 2.96 -6.69
CA LEU A 152 11.50 4.35 -7.11
C LEU A 152 12.88 4.89 -7.45
N GLN A 153 13.05 5.38 -8.66
CA GLN A 153 14.33 5.84 -9.20
C GLN A 153 14.19 7.28 -9.69
N GLN A 154 15.27 8.03 -9.57
CA GLN A 154 15.31 9.40 -10.02
C GLN A 154 15.34 9.50 -11.55
N VAL A 155 14.81 10.61 -12.05
CA VAL A 155 15.04 11.07 -13.42
C VAL A 155 16.00 12.27 -13.31
N ASP A 156 17.14 12.16 -13.98
CA ASP A 156 18.28 13.11 -14.02
C ASP A 156 19.19 13.13 -12.77
N ASP A 157 20.31 13.87 -12.82
CA ASP A 157 21.32 13.93 -11.73
C ASP A 157 20.90 14.82 -10.53
N LYS A 158 19.64 15.26 -10.46
CA LYS A 158 19.16 16.16 -9.41
C LYS A 158 18.41 15.40 -8.33
N TRP A 159 19.07 15.21 -7.19
CA TRP A 159 18.50 14.64 -5.97
C TRP A 159 17.22 15.37 -5.55
N LYS A 160 16.09 14.66 -5.63
CA LYS A 160 14.79 15.11 -5.15
C LYS A 160 14.67 14.78 -3.68
N GLU A 161 15.15 15.71 -2.87
CA GLU A 161 14.93 15.71 -1.44
C GLU A 161 13.43 15.86 -1.13
N ARG A 162 13.00 15.42 0.06
CA ARG A 162 11.64 15.60 0.62
C ARG A 162 10.54 14.66 0.09
N ILE A 163 10.85 13.65 -0.72
CA ILE A 163 9.87 12.61 -1.05
C ILE A 163 9.73 11.66 0.16
N VAL A 164 8.52 11.58 0.71
CA VAL A 164 8.19 10.66 1.80
C VAL A 164 7.32 9.53 1.26
N ILE A 165 7.68 8.28 1.58
CA ILE A 165 6.87 7.11 1.26
C ILE A 165 6.06 6.71 2.49
N LYS A 166 4.74 6.71 2.37
CA LYS A 166 3.83 6.26 3.43
C LYS A 166 3.71 4.74 3.46
N CYS A 167 3.35 4.14 2.33
CA CYS A 167 3.08 2.71 2.21
C CYS A 167 3.12 2.26 0.75
N VAL A 168 3.20 0.94 0.56
CA VAL A 168 2.88 0.24 -0.69
C VAL A 168 1.50 -0.39 -0.56
N GLU A 169 0.61 -0.10 -1.50
CA GLU A 169 -0.73 -0.70 -1.58
C GLU A 169 -0.78 -1.74 -2.70
N ILE A 170 -1.21 -2.96 -2.39
CA ILE A 170 -1.58 -4.00 -3.35
C ILE A 170 -3.11 -4.03 -3.39
N VAL A 171 -3.68 -3.55 -4.49
CA VAL A 171 -5.12 -3.37 -4.62
C VAL A 171 -5.64 -4.29 -5.72
N ALA A 172 -6.66 -5.07 -5.40
CA ALA A 172 -7.34 -5.87 -6.38
C ALA A 172 -8.08 -4.97 -7.40
N GLN A 173 -7.94 -5.29 -8.68
CA GLN A 173 -8.75 -4.69 -9.73
C GLN A 173 -10.14 -5.33 -9.68
N ASP A 174 -11.16 -4.53 -9.37
CA ASP A 174 -12.57 -4.96 -9.38
C ASP A 174 -13.11 -5.06 -10.80
#